data_AF-A0A4R3MB24-F1
#
_entry.id   AF-A0A4R3MB24-F1
#
_cell.length_a   1.000
_cell.length_b   1.000
_cell.length_c   1.000
_cell.angle_alpha   90.00
_cell.angle_beta   90.00
_cell.angle_gamma   90.00
#
_symmetry.space_group_name_H-M   'P 1'
#
loop_
_entity.id
_entity.type
_entity.pdbx_description
1 polymer ?
#
loop_
_entity_poly.entity_id
_entity_poly.type
_entity_poly.pdbx_seq_one_letter_code
_entity_poly.pdbx_strand_id
1 'polypeptide(L)'
;MARTAQKAAAATSSPAAKGELRVYLMVEDLQPQFAAYMGSPTRARGYPPLAGQHALIIEVAPGLMIERVTDIALKSDPDLEPGILFVERQFGILEIHGDDRSALERAGRAVLKGIGLTEGDQLRPRILYSDVIEDIADQHAVIINRTRQASMVMPGETLLICEMVPALYAAIAANEAERLAPGLTLVDVQMIGAAGRIYLSGRSADVAKARAGIEAVLASIGGRDA
;
A
#
# COMPACT_ATOMS: atom_id res chain seq x y z
N MET A 1 37.03 -5.56 49.58
CA MET A 1 35.71 -6.22 49.52
C MET A 1 34.67 -5.16 49.82
N ALA A 2 33.64 -4.84 49.04
CA ALA A 2 33.09 -5.35 47.79
C ALA A 2 32.43 -4.16 47.06
N ARG A 3 32.58 -4.07 45.73
CA ARG A 3 31.80 -3.15 44.88
C ARG A 3 30.58 -3.89 44.37
N THR A 4 29.40 -3.41 44.74
CA THR A 4 28.11 -3.94 44.30
C THR A 4 27.90 -3.55 42.83
N ALA A 5 28.07 -4.50 41.92
CA ALA A 5 27.74 -4.32 40.50
C ALA A 5 26.23 -4.53 40.32
N GLN A 6 25.52 -3.43 40.06
CA GLN A 6 24.11 -3.44 39.68
C GLN A 6 24.02 -3.98 38.24
N LYS A 7 23.59 -5.23 38.12
CA LYS A 7 23.32 -5.90 36.85
C LYS A 7 22.16 -5.16 36.17
N ALA A 8 22.45 -4.46 35.07
CA ALA A 8 21.43 -3.91 34.20
C ALA A 8 20.52 -5.06 33.72
N ALA A 9 19.25 -5.02 34.12
CA ALA A 9 18.24 -5.94 33.63
C ALA A 9 18.07 -5.69 32.13
N ALA A 10 18.49 -6.64 31.31
CA ALA A 10 18.13 -6.67 29.90
C ALA A 10 16.60 -6.71 29.83
N ALA A 11 16.01 -5.70 29.21
CA ALA A 11 14.58 -5.65 28.96
C ALA A 11 14.21 -6.85 28.07
N THR A 12 13.69 -7.91 28.70
CA THR A 12 13.06 -9.03 28.01
C THR A 12 11.78 -8.51 27.38
N SER A 13 11.86 -8.12 26.11
CA SER A 13 10.68 -7.83 25.30
C SER A 13 9.82 -9.08 25.25
N SER A 14 8.65 -9.02 25.90
CA SER A 14 7.62 -10.04 25.78
C SER A 14 7.35 -10.31 24.30
N PRO A 15 7.25 -11.57 23.84
CA PRO A 15 6.84 -11.84 22.47
C PRO A 15 5.44 -11.27 22.31
N ALA A 16 5.28 -10.26 21.46
CA ALA A 16 3.96 -9.84 21.03
C ALA A 16 3.22 -11.10 20.56
N ALA A 17 1.95 -11.27 20.96
CA ALA A 17 1.11 -12.36 20.45
C ALA A 17 1.29 -12.43 18.92
N LYS A 18 1.60 -13.62 18.38
CA LYS A 18 1.94 -13.80 16.95
C LYS A 18 0.82 -13.24 16.08
N GLY A 19 0.98 -12.00 15.65
CA GLY A 19 0.13 -11.37 14.66
C GLY A 19 0.44 -11.93 13.28
N GLU A 20 -0.38 -11.54 12.32
CA GLU A 20 -0.26 -11.90 10.93
C GLU A 20 0.28 -10.73 10.11
N LEU A 21 1.25 -11.02 9.25
CA LEU A 21 1.64 -10.15 8.15
C LEU A 21 0.72 -10.42 6.97
N ARG A 22 0.00 -9.41 6.52
CA ARG A 22 -0.96 -9.53 5.41
C ARG A 22 -0.37 -9.01 4.11
N VAL A 23 0.32 -7.87 4.17
CA VAL A 23 1.04 -7.27 3.03
C VAL A 23 2.38 -6.74 3.52
N TYR A 24 3.44 -7.01 2.76
CA TYR A 24 4.75 -6.39 2.89
C TYR A 24 5.34 -6.20 1.50
N LEU A 25 5.39 -4.97 1.01
CA LEU A 25 5.92 -4.69 -0.31
C LEU A 25 6.69 -3.37 -0.38
N MET A 26 7.77 -3.40 -1.15
CA MET A 26 8.41 -2.20 -1.66
C MET A 26 7.64 -1.74 -2.92
N VAL A 27 7.27 -0.46 -2.95
CA VAL A 27 6.78 0.23 -4.14
C VAL A 27 7.90 1.15 -4.60
N GLU A 28 8.53 0.80 -5.71
CA GLU A 28 9.67 1.56 -6.24
C GLU A 28 9.20 2.60 -7.24
N ASP A 29 9.88 3.76 -7.28
CA ASP A 29 9.65 4.83 -8.25
C ASP A 29 8.16 5.21 -8.30
N LEU A 30 7.71 5.94 -7.28
CA LEU A 30 6.32 6.37 -7.17
C LEU A 30 5.96 7.25 -8.36
N GLN A 31 4.95 6.83 -9.11
CA GLN A 31 4.48 7.53 -10.30
C GLN A 31 3.69 8.79 -9.91
N PRO A 32 3.68 9.84 -10.75
CA PRO A 32 3.19 11.16 -10.35
C PRO A 32 1.74 11.22 -9.85
N GLN A 33 0.79 10.58 -10.53
CA GLN A 33 -0.62 10.58 -10.11
C GLN A 33 -0.81 9.76 -8.84
N PHE A 34 -0.15 8.61 -8.74
CA PHE A 34 -0.23 7.78 -7.54
C PHE A 34 0.39 8.46 -6.31
N ALA A 35 1.57 9.07 -6.44
CA ALA A 35 2.20 9.85 -5.37
C ALA A 35 1.29 11.01 -4.91
N ALA A 36 0.73 11.78 -5.86
CA ALA A 36 -0.22 12.84 -5.55
C ALA A 36 -1.49 12.29 -4.88
N TYR A 37 -1.96 11.12 -5.30
CA TYR A 37 -3.09 10.45 -4.69
C TYR A 37 -2.80 10.01 -3.25
N MET A 38 -1.61 9.53 -2.92
CA MET A 38 -1.28 9.18 -1.52
C MET A 38 -1.38 10.39 -0.59
N GLY A 39 -1.18 11.59 -1.14
CA GLY A 39 -1.56 12.87 -0.56
C GLY A 39 -3.04 13.25 -0.71
N SER A 40 -4.00 12.30 -0.80
CA SER A 40 -5.48 12.53 -0.95
C SER A 40 -6.37 11.96 0.20
N PRO A 41 -6.10 10.78 0.82
CA PRO A 41 -6.94 10.16 1.86
C PRO A 41 -7.01 10.88 3.23
N THR A 42 -8.04 11.70 3.51
CA THR A 42 -8.12 12.56 4.72
C THR A 42 -8.00 11.87 6.09
N ARG A 43 -8.36 10.59 6.22
CA ARG A 43 -8.46 9.89 7.51
C ARG A 43 -7.16 9.27 8.02
N ALA A 44 -6.12 9.23 7.20
CA ALA A 44 -4.92 8.43 7.47
C ALA A 44 -3.58 9.11 7.13
N ARG A 45 -3.60 10.35 6.63
CA ARG A 45 -2.40 11.01 6.11
C ARG A 45 -1.43 11.41 7.21
N GLY A 46 -0.16 11.12 6.97
CA GLY A 46 0.99 11.86 7.49
C GLY A 46 1.58 12.75 6.41
N TYR A 47 2.88 12.58 6.14
CA TYR A 47 3.62 13.35 5.15
C TYR A 47 3.29 12.88 3.72
N PRO A 48 3.07 13.78 2.75
CA PRO A 48 2.76 13.35 1.39
C PRO A 48 4.03 12.92 0.64
N PRO A 49 4.06 11.73 0.02
CA PRO A 49 5.19 11.32 -0.80
C PRO A 49 5.28 12.16 -2.08
N LEU A 50 6.48 12.20 -2.66
CA LEU A 50 6.78 12.84 -3.93
C LEU A 50 7.01 11.81 -5.04
N ALA A 51 6.77 12.23 -6.28
CA ALA A 51 7.06 11.42 -7.44
C ALA A 51 8.57 11.09 -7.51
N GLY A 52 8.89 9.84 -7.85
CA GLY A 52 10.26 9.32 -7.88
C GLY A 52 10.79 8.81 -6.54
N GLN A 53 10.09 9.04 -5.43
CA GLN A 53 10.41 8.41 -4.15
C GLN A 53 10.07 6.92 -4.16
N HIS A 54 10.49 6.22 -3.12
CA HIS A 54 10.14 4.82 -2.88
C HIS A 54 9.26 4.74 -1.64
N ALA A 55 8.40 3.72 -1.54
CA ALA A 55 7.58 3.46 -0.37
C ALA A 55 7.65 2.01 0.09
N LEU A 56 7.52 1.79 1.39
CA LEU A 56 7.29 0.49 2.00
C LEU A 56 5.87 0.47 2.57
N ILE A 57 5.06 -0.44 2.06
CA ILE A 57 3.66 -0.63 2.48
C ILE A 57 3.52 -1.91 3.32
N ILE A 58 2.88 -1.80 4.48
CA ILE A 58 2.72 -2.89 5.44
C ILE A 58 1.28 -2.96 5.94
N GLU A 59 0.67 -4.15 5.85
CA GLU A 59 -0.64 -4.46 6.42
C GLU A 59 -0.49 -5.60 7.44
N VAL A 60 -1.04 -5.44 8.64
CA VAL A 60 -0.97 -6.45 9.72
C VAL A 60 -2.32 -6.71 10.38
N ALA A 61 -2.44 -7.87 11.03
CA ALA A 61 -3.54 -8.19 11.95
C ALA A 61 -3.00 -8.78 13.27
N PRO A 62 -3.56 -8.46 14.44
CA PRO A 62 -4.64 -7.50 14.68
C PRO A 62 -4.20 -6.06 14.42
N GLY A 63 -5.13 -5.17 14.07
CA GLY A 63 -4.75 -3.85 13.54
C GLY A 63 -3.87 -2.99 14.45
N LEU A 64 -4.02 -3.07 15.78
CA LEU A 64 -3.21 -2.29 16.72
C LEU A 64 -1.72 -2.71 16.74
N MET A 65 -1.37 -3.87 16.17
CA MET A 65 0.01 -4.30 15.96
C MET A 65 0.81 -3.29 15.11
N ILE A 66 0.13 -2.51 14.27
CA ILE A 66 0.79 -1.54 13.40
C ILE A 66 1.55 -0.46 14.18
N GLU A 67 1.12 -0.11 15.39
CA GLU A 67 1.82 0.87 16.22
C GLU A 67 3.23 0.41 16.61
N ARG A 68 3.39 -0.90 16.86
CA ARG A 68 4.71 -1.51 17.10
C ARG A 68 5.54 -1.51 15.82
N VAL A 69 4.93 -1.80 14.67
CA VAL A 69 5.58 -1.77 13.36
C VAL A 69 6.12 -0.37 13.07
N THR A 70 5.29 0.65 13.23
CA THR A 70 5.66 2.06 13.01
C THR A 70 6.79 2.51 13.92
N ASP A 71 6.72 2.20 15.23
CA ASP A 71 7.78 2.56 16.18
C ASP A 71 9.15 1.96 15.78
N ILE A 72 9.17 0.70 15.31
CA ILE A 72 10.42 0.06 14.85
C ILE A 72 10.93 0.70 13.56
N ALA A 73 10.04 0.95 12.60
CA ALA A 73 10.39 1.53 11.31
C ALA A 73 11.04 2.91 11.48
N LEU A 74 10.37 3.83 12.19
CA LEU A 74 10.83 5.22 12.36
C LEU A 74 12.09 5.35 13.23
N LYS A 75 12.35 4.38 14.13
CA LYS A 75 13.62 4.32 14.88
C LYS A 75 14.78 3.78 14.06
N SER A 76 14.50 3.09 12.95
CA SER A 76 15.54 2.49 12.11
C SER A 76 16.24 3.54 11.24
N ASP A 77 15.50 4.54 10.80
CA ASP A 77 16.01 5.64 9.97
C ASP A 77 15.13 6.89 10.18
N PRO A 78 15.68 8.01 10.69
CA PRO A 78 14.91 9.21 11.02
C PRO A 78 14.47 10.03 9.80
N ASP A 79 15.05 9.77 8.62
CA ASP A 79 14.73 10.49 7.39
C ASP A 79 13.54 9.87 6.64
N LEU A 80 13.03 8.71 7.10
CA LEU A 80 11.83 8.09 6.56
C LEU A 80 10.58 8.78 7.12
N GLU A 81 9.67 9.12 6.22
CA GLU A 81 8.45 9.84 6.57
C GLU A 81 7.25 8.89 6.53
N PRO A 82 6.42 8.82 7.60
CA PRO A 82 5.17 8.07 7.56
C PRO A 82 4.12 8.86 6.79
N GLY A 83 3.69 8.34 5.63
CA GLY A 83 2.63 8.96 4.84
C GLY A 83 1.25 8.41 5.13
N ILE A 84 1.15 7.17 5.59
CA ILE A 84 -0.12 6.57 6.04
C ILE A 84 0.08 5.82 7.34
N LEU A 85 -0.72 6.13 8.36
CA LEU A 85 -0.86 5.31 9.55
C LEU A 85 -2.33 5.19 9.90
N PHE A 86 -2.89 3.98 9.83
CA PHE A 86 -4.31 3.77 10.07
C PHE A 86 -4.61 2.42 10.72
N VAL A 87 -5.42 2.45 11.78
CA VAL A 87 -6.02 1.25 12.36
C VAL A 87 -7.47 1.18 11.89
N GLU A 88 -7.72 0.26 10.95
CA GLU A 88 -9.05 -0.08 10.45
C GLU A 88 -9.76 -1.03 11.44
N ARG A 89 -11.03 -1.35 11.20
CA ARG A 89 -11.81 -2.33 11.97
C ARG A 89 -11.09 -3.66 12.18
N GLN A 90 -10.39 -4.20 11.18
CA GLN A 90 -9.72 -5.50 11.28
C GLN A 90 -8.20 -5.43 11.20
N PHE A 91 -7.67 -4.47 10.43
CA PHE A 91 -6.27 -4.45 10.01
C PHE A 91 -5.60 -3.13 10.36
N GLY A 92 -4.28 -3.15 10.42
CA GLY A 92 -3.45 -1.98 10.62
C GLY A 92 -2.60 -1.77 9.39
N ILE A 93 -2.52 -0.53 8.93
CA ILE A 93 -1.86 -0.13 7.68
C ILE A 93 -0.80 0.92 8.01
N LEU A 94 0.41 0.68 7.50
CA LEU A 94 1.50 1.66 7.48
C LEU A 94 1.99 1.82 6.06
N GLU A 95 2.23 3.06 5.67
CA GLU A 95 3.10 3.40 4.57
C GLU A 95 4.16 4.39 5.08
N ILE A 96 5.40 4.12 4.69
CA ILE A 96 6.55 4.99 4.89
C ILE A 96 7.27 5.17 3.56
N HIS A 97 7.81 6.35 3.30
CA HIS A 97 8.54 6.66 2.07
C HIS A 97 9.83 7.42 2.33
N GLY A 98 10.66 7.49 1.29
CA GLY A 98 11.88 8.27 1.26
C GLY A 98 12.61 8.13 -0.07
N ASP A 99 13.66 8.93 -0.24
CA ASP A 99 14.49 8.92 -1.45
C ASP A 99 15.45 7.70 -1.49
N ASP A 100 15.92 7.24 -0.33
CA ASP A 100 16.84 6.11 -0.21
C ASP A 100 16.08 4.78 -0.06
N ARG A 101 15.96 4.03 -1.17
CA ARG A 101 15.45 2.66 -1.16
C ARG A 101 16.11 1.78 -0.09
N SER A 102 17.42 1.91 0.10
CA SER A 102 18.16 1.07 1.04
C SER A 102 17.78 1.36 2.49
N ALA A 103 17.35 2.59 2.81
CA ALA A 103 16.78 2.95 4.11
C ALA A 103 15.48 2.20 4.38
N LEU A 104 14.57 2.19 3.41
CA LEU A 104 13.32 1.43 3.50
C LEU A 104 13.58 -0.06 3.68
N GLU A 105 14.54 -0.63 2.96
CA GLU A 105 14.92 -2.05 3.13
C GLU A 105 15.49 -2.34 4.53
N ARG A 106 16.31 -1.44 5.09
CA ARG A 106 16.82 -1.56 6.47
C ARG A 106 15.67 -1.51 7.47
N ALA A 107 14.75 -0.55 7.32
CA ALA A 107 13.58 -0.40 8.18
C ALA A 107 12.65 -1.63 8.09
N GLY A 108 12.37 -2.11 6.89
CA GLY A 108 11.56 -3.31 6.65
C GLY A 108 12.16 -4.57 7.29
N ARG A 109 13.46 -4.80 7.15
CA ARG A 109 14.16 -5.91 7.84
C ARG A 109 14.10 -5.78 9.37
N ALA A 110 14.24 -4.56 9.90
CA ALA A 110 14.13 -4.31 11.32
C ALA A 110 12.71 -4.60 11.85
N VAL A 111 11.68 -4.17 11.10
CA VAL A 111 10.27 -4.47 11.38
C VAL A 111 10.04 -5.98 11.43
N LEU A 112 10.37 -6.71 10.35
CA LEU A 112 10.16 -8.15 10.25
C LEU A 112 10.84 -8.91 11.40
N LYS A 113 12.09 -8.55 11.70
CA LYS A 113 12.82 -9.11 12.85
C LYS A 113 12.13 -8.79 14.18
N GLY A 114 11.65 -7.56 14.36
CA GLY A 114 11.03 -7.11 15.60
C GLY A 114 9.65 -7.73 15.86
N ILE A 115 8.92 -8.08 14.80
CA ILE A 115 7.63 -8.79 14.90
C ILE A 115 7.76 -10.32 14.78
N GLY A 116 8.96 -10.82 14.47
CA GLY A 116 9.26 -12.25 14.36
C GLY A 116 8.65 -12.94 13.13
N LEU A 117 8.52 -12.21 12.01
CA LEU A 117 7.97 -12.68 10.74
C LEU A 117 9.00 -12.51 9.61
N THR A 118 8.70 -13.07 8.45
CA THR A 118 9.50 -12.99 7.21
C THR A 118 8.66 -12.45 6.05
N GLU A 119 9.30 -12.02 4.97
CA GLU A 119 8.59 -11.52 3.78
C GLU A 119 7.64 -12.57 3.18
N GLY A 120 8.03 -13.86 3.23
CA GLY A 120 7.22 -14.97 2.74
C GLY A 120 5.99 -15.28 3.60
N ASP A 121 5.84 -14.66 4.77
CA ASP A 121 4.67 -14.83 5.62
C ASP A 121 3.48 -13.96 5.19
N GLN A 122 3.66 -13.04 4.22
CA GLN A 122 2.55 -12.25 3.67
C GLN A 122 1.54 -13.11 2.92
N LEU A 123 0.32 -12.61 2.74
CA LEU A 123 -0.72 -13.28 1.95
C LEU A 123 -0.49 -13.01 0.47
N ARG A 124 -0.67 -14.01 -0.39
CA ARG A 124 -0.62 -13.76 -1.84
C ARG A 124 -1.82 -12.91 -2.30
N PRO A 125 -1.65 -11.99 -3.25
CA PRO A 125 -2.77 -11.23 -3.80
C PRO A 125 -3.79 -12.13 -4.49
N ARG A 126 -5.06 -11.79 -4.38
CA ARG A 126 -6.15 -12.42 -5.14
C ARG A 126 -7.07 -11.36 -5.72
N ILE A 127 -7.26 -11.40 -7.04
CA ILE A 127 -8.25 -10.59 -7.73
C ILE A 127 -9.63 -11.19 -7.45
N LEU A 128 -10.54 -10.35 -6.95
CA LEU A 128 -11.94 -10.71 -6.72
C LEU A 128 -12.81 -10.38 -7.93
N TYR A 129 -12.56 -9.24 -8.57
CA TYR A 129 -13.28 -8.77 -9.74
C TYR A 129 -12.37 -7.90 -10.60
N SER A 130 -12.44 -8.03 -11.92
CA SER A 130 -11.78 -7.10 -12.84
C SER A 130 -12.55 -7.01 -14.15
N ASP A 131 -12.85 -5.79 -14.58
CA ASP A 131 -13.66 -5.54 -15.76
C ASP A 131 -13.35 -4.19 -16.42
N VAL A 132 -13.66 -4.11 -17.72
CA VAL A 132 -13.45 -2.91 -18.55
C VAL A 132 -14.79 -2.48 -19.11
N ILE A 133 -15.18 -1.24 -18.78
CA ILE A 133 -16.42 -0.61 -19.23
C ILE A 133 -16.04 0.41 -20.28
N GLU A 134 -16.25 0.07 -21.55
CA GLU A 134 -16.03 0.98 -22.67
C GLU A 134 -17.17 2.00 -22.79
N ASP A 135 -16.86 3.19 -23.32
CA ASP A 135 -17.82 4.26 -23.60
C ASP A 135 -18.75 4.55 -22.41
N ILE A 136 -18.17 4.91 -21.27
CA ILE A 136 -18.94 5.08 -20.03
C ILE A 136 -20.02 6.16 -20.18
N ALA A 137 -21.26 5.79 -19.84
CA ALA A 137 -22.39 6.70 -19.91
C ALA A 137 -22.22 7.93 -19.01
N ASP A 138 -22.72 9.08 -19.47
CA ASP A 138 -22.59 10.38 -18.79
C ASP A 138 -23.03 10.34 -17.32
N GLN A 139 -24.19 9.73 -17.06
CA GLN A 139 -24.74 9.62 -15.71
C GLN A 139 -23.86 8.74 -14.81
N HIS A 140 -23.21 7.73 -15.37
CA HIS A 140 -22.30 6.84 -14.64
C HIS A 140 -21.00 7.58 -14.28
N ALA A 141 -20.41 8.33 -15.23
CA ALA A 141 -19.26 9.18 -14.94
C ALA A 141 -19.57 10.22 -13.85
N VAL A 142 -20.72 10.88 -13.92
CA VAL A 142 -21.15 11.86 -12.91
C VAL A 142 -21.26 11.24 -11.51
N ILE A 143 -21.87 10.06 -11.37
CA ILE A 143 -22.02 9.46 -10.04
C ILE A 143 -20.69 8.98 -9.46
N ILE A 144 -19.79 8.42 -10.28
CA ILE A 144 -18.43 8.04 -9.84
C ILE A 144 -17.66 9.26 -9.33
N ASN A 145 -17.71 10.37 -10.08
CA ASN A 145 -16.99 11.59 -9.74
C ASN A 145 -17.43 12.24 -8.41
N ARG A 146 -18.57 11.82 -7.84
CA ARG A 146 -19.04 12.30 -6.53
C ARG A 146 -18.40 11.58 -5.34
N THR A 147 -17.82 10.40 -5.54
CA THR A 147 -17.28 9.58 -4.43
C THR A 147 -15.79 9.30 -4.54
N ARG A 148 -15.19 9.54 -5.72
CA ARG A 148 -13.74 9.40 -5.95
C ARG A 148 -12.89 10.29 -5.03
N GLN A 149 -11.62 9.93 -4.88
CA GLN A 149 -10.64 10.73 -4.14
C GLN A 149 -9.47 11.29 -4.98
N ALA A 150 -9.34 10.93 -6.27
CA ALA A 150 -8.23 11.38 -7.12
C ALA A 150 -8.67 12.31 -8.27
N SER A 151 -8.60 11.86 -9.54
CA SER A 151 -8.99 12.60 -10.75
C SER A 151 -10.42 12.26 -11.22
N MET A 152 -10.93 12.96 -12.24
CA MET A 152 -12.28 12.75 -12.76
C MET A 152 -12.26 11.84 -13.98
N VAL A 153 -13.21 10.91 -14.06
CA VAL A 153 -13.51 10.19 -15.31
C VAL A 153 -14.46 11.02 -16.16
N MET A 154 -14.24 11.05 -17.48
CA MET A 154 -15.10 11.79 -18.41
C MET A 154 -16.07 10.85 -19.16
N PRO A 155 -17.25 11.34 -19.57
CA PRO A 155 -18.15 10.56 -20.41
C PRO A 155 -17.48 10.10 -21.71
N GLY A 156 -17.75 8.87 -22.12
CA GLY A 156 -17.17 8.23 -23.30
C GLY A 156 -15.75 7.69 -23.13
N GLU A 157 -15.10 7.91 -21.97
CA GLU A 157 -13.85 7.22 -21.66
C GLU A 157 -14.08 5.73 -21.41
N THR A 158 -13.01 4.93 -21.53
CA THR A 158 -13.01 3.55 -21.06
C THR A 158 -12.59 3.52 -19.59
N LEU A 159 -13.35 2.83 -18.75
CA LEU A 159 -13.12 2.68 -17.32
C LEU A 159 -12.67 1.26 -16.99
N LEU A 160 -11.54 1.11 -16.32
CA LEU A 160 -11.12 -0.11 -15.65
C LEU A 160 -11.55 -0.07 -14.18
N ILE A 161 -12.16 -1.16 -13.73
CA ILE A 161 -12.37 -1.45 -12.32
C ILE A 161 -11.71 -2.77 -11.95
N CYS A 162 -11.02 -2.79 -10.81
CA CYS A 162 -10.41 -4.01 -10.29
C CYS A 162 -10.50 -4.01 -8.75
N GLU A 163 -10.98 -5.12 -8.20
CA GLU A 163 -11.09 -5.38 -6.77
C GLU A 163 -10.19 -6.57 -6.41
N MET A 164 -9.43 -6.42 -5.33
CA MET A 164 -8.43 -7.40 -4.89
C MET A 164 -8.34 -7.49 -3.37
N VAL A 165 -7.76 -8.58 -2.88
CA VAL A 165 -7.46 -8.79 -1.46
C VAL A 165 -6.06 -9.36 -1.27
N PRO A 166 -5.37 -9.05 -0.16
CA PRO A 166 -5.57 -7.94 0.78
C PRO A 166 -5.68 -6.54 0.14
N ALA A 167 -6.24 -5.57 0.86
CA ALA A 167 -6.59 -4.27 0.29
C ALA A 167 -5.38 -3.42 -0.10
N LEU A 168 -4.30 -3.51 0.68
CA LEU A 168 -3.10 -2.69 0.45
C LEU A 168 -2.37 -3.01 -0.88
N TYR A 169 -2.63 -4.17 -1.50
CA TYR A 169 -2.12 -4.48 -2.85
C TYR A 169 -2.65 -3.53 -3.95
N ALA A 170 -3.73 -2.80 -3.70
CA ALA A 170 -4.21 -1.76 -4.61
C ALA A 170 -3.16 -0.65 -4.85
N ALA A 171 -2.26 -0.41 -3.89
CA ALA A 171 -1.19 0.57 -4.01
C ALA A 171 -0.18 0.21 -5.11
N ILE A 172 0.39 -1.00 -5.06
CA ILE A 172 1.34 -1.46 -6.10
C ILE A 172 0.63 -1.58 -7.45
N ALA A 173 -0.61 -2.07 -7.48
CA ALA A 173 -1.38 -2.18 -8.72
C ALA A 173 -1.59 -0.82 -9.40
N ALA A 174 -1.91 0.23 -8.63
CA ALA A 174 -2.10 1.58 -9.15
C ALA A 174 -0.78 2.18 -9.69
N ASN A 175 0.31 2.09 -8.93
CA ASN A 175 1.62 2.60 -9.34
C ASN A 175 2.10 1.94 -10.64
N GLU A 176 1.95 0.63 -10.72
CA GLU A 176 2.36 -0.17 -11.88
C GLU A 176 1.52 0.11 -13.12
N ALA A 177 0.21 0.27 -12.94
CA ALA A 177 -0.69 0.64 -14.03
C ALA A 177 -0.32 2.00 -14.64
N GLU A 178 -0.05 3.00 -13.79
CA GLU A 178 0.39 4.32 -14.23
C GLU A 178 1.75 4.23 -14.95
N ARG A 179 2.71 3.48 -14.42
CA ARG A 179 4.04 3.31 -15.04
C ARG A 179 3.93 2.70 -16.44
N LEU A 180 3.08 1.69 -16.61
CA LEU A 180 2.90 1.01 -17.88
C LEU A 180 2.12 1.86 -18.88
N ALA A 181 1.15 2.65 -18.42
CA ALA A 181 0.28 3.46 -19.26
C ALA A 181 0.13 4.88 -18.66
N PRO A 182 1.14 5.76 -18.85
CA PRO A 182 1.18 7.08 -18.23
C PRO A 182 0.09 8.05 -18.74
N GLY A 183 -0.60 7.69 -19.82
CA GLY A 183 -1.75 8.42 -20.35
C GLY A 183 -3.09 8.08 -19.68
N LEU A 184 -3.11 7.15 -18.71
CA LEU A 184 -4.30 6.86 -17.92
C LEU A 184 -4.56 7.95 -16.90
N THR A 185 -5.82 8.03 -16.48
CA THR A 185 -6.28 8.85 -15.38
C THR A 185 -6.51 7.98 -14.16
N LEU A 186 -5.82 8.27 -13.05
CA LEU A 186 -6.09 7.64 -11.77
C LEU A 186 -7.35 8.26 -11.13
N VAL A 187 -8.47 7.53 -11.12
CA VAL A 187 -9.76 8.06 -10.64
C VAL A 187 -9.92 7.82 -9.15
N ASP A 188 -9.65 6.60 -8.67
CA ASP A 188 -9.73 6.25 -7.24
C ASP A 188 -8.87 5.02 -6.91
N VAL A 189 -8.30 4.99 -5.69
CA VAL A 189 -7.54 3.84 -5.18
C VAL A 189 -7.87 3.59 -3.71
N GLN A 190 -8.79 2.68 -3.44
CA GLN A 190 -9.12 2.27 -2.09
C GLN A 190 -8.14 1.19 -1.65
N MET A 191 -7.20 1.54 -0.76
CA MET A 191 -6.16 0.63 -0.25
C MET A 191 -6.34 0.25 1.23
N ILE A 192 -7.42 0.74 1.87
CA ILE A 192 -7.75 0.47 3.28
C ILE A 192 -9.15 -0.15 3.35
N GLY A 193 -9.24 -1.32 3.97
CA GLY A 193 -10.51 -2.02 4.21
C GLY A 193 -10.39 -3.53 4.00
N ALA A 194 -11.54 -4.20 3.86
CA ALA A 194 -11.58 -5.65 3.63
C ALA A 194 -11.08 -6.06 2.23
N ALA A 195 -11.29 -5.20 1.23
CA ALA A 195 -10.82 -5.37 -0.14
C ALA A 195 -10.35 -4.02 -0.70
N GLY A 196 -9.34 -4.10 -1.56
CA GLY A 196 -8.77 -2.96 -2.26
C GLY A 196 -9.44 -2.78 -3.61
N ARG A 197 -9.61 -1.54 -4.06
CA ARG A 197 -10.29 -1.21 -5.32
C ARG A 197 -9.52 -0.14 -6.07
N ILE A 198 -9.41 -0.31 -7.38
CA ILE A 198 -8.85 0.70 -8.28
C ILE A 198 -9.85 1.05 -9.37
N TYR A 199 -9.89 2.34 -9.69
CA TYR A 199 -10.64 2.93 -10.81
C TYR A 199 -9.65 3.70 -11.66
N LEU A 200 -9.45 3.27 -12.92
CA LEU A 200 -8.59 3.95 -13.89
C LEU A 200 -9.41 4.26 -15.15
N SER A 201 -9.28 5.45 -15.71
CA SER A 201 -9.93 5.78 -16.99
C SER A 201 -8.93 6.20 -18.06
N GLY A 202 -9.34 6.12 -19.32
CA GLY A 202 -8.56 6.62 -20.45
C GLY A 202 -8.94 5.96 -21.77
N ARG A 203 -7.97 5.90 -22.69
CA ARG A 203 -8.15 5.20 -23.98
C ARG A 203 -8.18 3.69 -23.76
N SER A 204 -8.99 2.97 -24.54
CA SER A 204 -9.17 1.52 -24.40
C SER A 204 -7.85 0.73 -24.47
N ALA A 205 -6.92 1.15 -25.32
CA ALA A 205 -5.59 0.53 -25.43
C ALA A 205 -4.73 0.71 -24.17
N ASP A 206 -4.77 1.90 -23.55
CA ASP A 206 -4.04 2.18 -22.32
C ASP A 206 -4.65 1.42 -21.14
N VAL A 207 -5.98 1.35 -21.08
CA VAL A 207 -6.73 0.58 -20.08
C VAL A 207 -6.43 -0.91 -20.18
N ALA A 208 -6.45 -1.47 -21.38
CA ALA A 208 -6.13 -2.88 -21.60
C ALA A 208 -4.68 -3.20 -21.17
N LYS A 209 -3.73 -2.30 -21.48
CA LYS A 209 -2.33 -2.43 -21.05
C LYS A 209 -2.19 -2.40 -19.53
N ALA A 210 -2.86 -1.47 -18.85
CA ALA A 210 -2.84 -1.41 -17.39
C ALA A 210 -3.46 -2.65 -16.75
N ARG A 211 -4.61 -3.13 -17.24
CA ARG A 211 -5.24 -4.36 -16.74
C ARG A 211 -4.28 -5.54 -16.79
N ALA A 212 -3.67 -5.79 -17.95
CA ALA A 212 -2.71 -6.88 -18.10
C ALA A 212 -1.48 -6.70 -17.17
N GLY A 213 -1.02 -5.46 -17.00
CA GLY A 213 0.05 -5.10 -16.07
C GLY A 213 -0.28 -5.42 -14.62
N ILE A 214 -1.46 -5.02 -14.16
CA ILE A 214 -1.96 -5.30 -12.82
C ILE A 214 -2.05 -6.80 -12.58
N GLU A 215 -2.67 -7.54 -13.50
CA GLU A 215 -2.79 -9.00 -13.41
C GLU A 215 -1.41 -9.68 -13.32
N ALA A 216 -0.45 -9.24 -14.15
CA ALA A 216 0.91 -9.79 -14.15
C ALA A 216 1.68 -9.48 -12.86
N VAL A 217 1.61 -8.24 -12.37
CA VAL A 217 2.28 -7.82 -11.13
C VAL A 217 1.72 -8.59 -9.94
N LEU A 218 0.40 -8.64 -9.79
CA LEU A 218 -0.24 -9.34 -8.69
C LEU A 218 0.06 -10.85 -8.72
N ALA A 219 0.11 -11.45 -9.91
CA ALA A 219 0.50 -12.87 -10.05
C ALA A 219 1.98 -13.14 -9.74
N SER A 220 2.85 -12.14 -9.86
CA SER A 220 4.28 -12.27 -9.57
C SER A 220 4.62 -12.22 -8.08
N ILE A 221 3.71 -11.71 -7.26
CA ILE A 221 3.90 -11.56 -5.82
C ILE A 221 3.65 -12.91 -5.13
N GLY A 222 4.71 -13.48 -4.56
CA GLY A 222 4.63 -14.67 -3.72
C GLY A 222 4.04 -14.37 -2.34
N GLY A 223 3.39 -15.38 -1.75
CA GLY A 223 2.83 -15.31 -0.40
C GLY A 223 2.06 -16.58 -0.06
N ARG A 224 1.59 -16.67 1.18
CA ARG A 224 0.74 -17.76 1.67
C ARG A 224 -0.70 -17.60 1.18
N ASP A 225 -1.43 -18.70 1.19
CA ASP A 225 -2.88 -18.66 1.11
C ASP A 225 -3.50 -18.04 2.37
N ALA A 226 -4.66 -17.40 2.18
CA ALA A 226 -5.49 -16.81 3.23
C ALA A 226 -6.35 -17.87 3.94
#